data_AF-J9FWA0-F1
#
_entry.id   AF-J9FWA0-F1
#
_cell.length_a   1.000
_cell.length_b   1.000
_cell.length_c   1.000
_cell.angle_alpha   90.00
_cell.angle_beta   90.00
_cell.angle_gamma   90.00
#
_symmetry.space_group_name_H-M   'P 1'
#
loop_
_entity.id
_entity.type
_entity.pdbx_description
1 polymer ?
#
loop_
_entity_poly.entity_id
_entity_poly.type
_entity_poly.pdbx_seq_one_letter_code
_entity_poly.pdbx_strand_id
1 'polypeptide(L)'
;MGYDKLFEQHYADYAALFNRVSLKLNPSVSFSEIATPQRLQRYRKGQPDYHLEELYFQFGRYLLIASSRPGNMPANLQGIWHNNVDGPWRVDYHNNINVQMNYWPACSTNLSECMLPLVDFIRTLVKPGEKTAQAYFGARGWTASISGNIFGFTTPLASQDMSWNFNPMAGPWLATHIWEYYDYTRDIRFLKEVGYDLIKSSADFAVDYLWHKPDGTYTAAPSTSPEHGPIDQGATFVHAVVREILLDAIEASKVLGVDKKERKQWQHVLDKLAPYQIGRYGQLMEWSTDIDDPKDEHRHVNHLFGLHPGHTVSPITTPELAKASRVVLEHRGDGATGWSMGWKLNQWARLQDGNHAYTLFGNLLKNGTLDNLWDTHPPFQIDGNFGGTAGITEMLLQSHMGFIQLLPALPDAWKDGSVRGICAKGNFEVDLTWKDGLLTEAVIRSGSGEDCIIRYAGATLKFKTMKGRTYRIGYDKEKNALFQ
;
A
#
# COMPACT_ATOMS: atom_id res chain seq x y z
N MET A 1 37.55 11.57 12.67
CA MET A 1 37.36 10.13 12.94
C MET A 1 38.04 9.33 11.83
N GLY A 2 38.61 8.16 12.13
CA GLY A 2 39.22 7.28 11.11
C GLY A 2 38.19 6.39 10.40
N TYR A 3 38.61 5.71 9.32
CA TYR A 3 37.77 4.83 8.49
C TYR A 3 37.03 3.77 9.31
N ASP A 4 37.73 2.98 10.13
CA ASP A 4 37.13 1.88 10.88
C ASP A 4 35.97 2.33 11.77
N LYS A 5 36.12 3.47 12.44
CA LYS A 5 35.08 4.04 13.30
C LYS A 5 33.88 4.57 12.50
N LEU A 6 34.10 5.13 11.31
CA LEU A 6 33.02 5.55 10.42
C LEU A 6 32.25 4.34 9.86
N PHE A 7 32.98 3.29 9.46
CA PHE A 7 32.39 2.05 8.97
C PHE A 7 31.57 1.35 10.06
N GLU A 8 32.11 1.24 11.29
CA GLU A 8 31.39 0.64 12.43
C GLU A 8 30.08 1.39 12.73
N GLN A 9 30.12 2.73 12.74
CA GLN A 9 28.92 3.54 12.94
C GLN A 9 27.90 3.38 11.81
N HIS A 10 28.35 3.39 10.55
CA HIS A 10 27.49 3.15 9.40
C HIS A 10 26.84 1.76 9.47
N TYR A 11 27.63 0.72 9.72
CA TYR A 11 27.13 -0.65 9.80
C TYR A 11 26.14 -0.81 10.94
N ALA A 12 26.44 -0.28 12.12
CA ALA A 12 25.52 -0.33 13.27
C ALA A 12 24.18 0.36 12.98
N ASP A 13 24.19 1.53 12.34
CA ASP A 13 22.98 2.25 11.93
C ASP A 13 22.17 1.47 10.89
N TYR A 14 22.80 1.07 9.79
CA TYR A 14 22.13 0.37 8.70
C TYR A 14 21.62 -1.01 9.11
N ALA A 15 22.45 -1.80 9.79
CA ALA A 15 22.11 -3.17 10.20
C ALA A 15 20.97 -3.18 11.23
N ALA A 16 20.83 -2.15 12.07
CA ALA A 16 19.73 -2.03 13.03
C ALA A 16 18.35 -1.91 12.35
N LEU A 17 18.30 -1.49 11.09
CA LEU A 17 17.08 -1.47 10.26
C LEU A 17 17.00 -2.70 9.36
N PHE A 18 18.07 -2.99 8.63
CA PHE A 18 18.06 -4.02 7.61
C PHE A 18 17.89 -5.43 8.20
N ASN A 19 18.55 -5.75 9.33
CA ASN A 19 18.48 -7.09 9.92
C ASN A 19 17.17 -7.41 10.63
N ARG A 20 16.23 -6.46 10.74
CA ARG A 20 14.91 -6.68 11.37
C ARG A 20 14.09 -7.74 10.62
N VAL A 21 14.22 -7.81 9.30
CA VAL A 21 13.44 -8.75 8.47
C VAL A 21 14.35 -9.70 7.70
N SER A 22 14.02 -10.99 7.76
CA SER A 22 14.63 -12.03 6.94
C SER A 22 13.56 -12.84 6.21
N LEU A 23 13.78 -13.11 4.93
CA LEU A 23 12.94 -13.99 4.12
C LEU A 23 13.80 -15.16 3.62
N LYS A 24 13.24 -16.37 3.68
CA LYS A 24 13.84 -17.59 3.13
C LYS A 24 12.80 -18.36 2.34
N LEU A 25 13.10 -18.63 1.07
CA LEU A 25 12.22 -19.28 0.11
C LEU A 25 12.92 -20.52 -0.46
N ASN A 26 12.32 -21.69 -0.24
CA ASN A 26 12.81 -22.99 -0.67
C ASN A 26 14.32 -23.19 -0.37
N PRO A 27 14.75 -23.10 0.90
CA PRO A 27 16.18 -23.06 1.25
C PRO A 27 16.97 -24.33 0.87
N SER A 28 16.30 -25.43 0.53
CA SER A 28 16.91 -26.66 0.03
C SER A 28 17.29 -26.58 -1.46
N VAL A 29 16.77 -25.60 -2.21
CA VAL A 29 17.05 -25.41 -3.63
C VAL A 29 18.29 -24.54 -3.79
N SER A 30 19.36 -25.12 -4.35
CA SER A 30 20.60 -24.40 -4.63
C SER A 30 20.41 -23.32 -5.70
N PHE A 31 21.09 -22.18 -5.56
CA PHE A 31 21.20 -21.16 -6.60
C PHE A 31 22.63 -21.09 -7.16
N SER A 32 22.81 -20.45 -8.31
CA SER A 32 24.14 -20.22 -8.90
C SER A 32 24.74 -18.93 -8.36
N GLU A 33 25.96 -19.00 -7.82
CA GLU A 33 26.77 -17.82 -7.42
C GLU A 33 27.38 -17.10 -8.63
N ILE A 34 26.51 -16.65 -9.54
CA ILE A 34 26.87 -15.79 -10.68
C ILE A 34 26.35 -14.37 -10.44
N ALA A 35 26.87 -13.40 -11.17
CA ALA A 35 26.44 -12.01 -11.02
C ALA A 35 24.93 -11.82 -11.32
N THR A 36 24.33 -10.85 -10.63
CA THR A 36 22.88 -10.57 -10.65
C THR A 36 22.30 -10.41 -12.06
N PRO A 37 22.93 -9.70 -13.01
CA PRO A 37 22.42 -9.60 -14.38
C PRO A 37 22.26 -10.96 -15.06
N GLN A 38 23.21 -11.88 -14.85
CA GLN A 38 23.15 -13.24 -15.41
C GLN A 38 22.06 -14.08 -14.73
N ARG A 39 21.85 -13.90 -13.41
CA ARG A 39 20.73 -14.54 -12.70
C ARG A 39 19.38 -14.07 -13.26
N LEU A 40 19.22 -12.76 -13.42
CA LEU A 40 18.03 -12.16 -14.00
C LEU A 40 17.79 -12.61 -15.44
N GLN A 41 18.85 -12.73 -16.25
CA GLN A 41 18.76 -13.27 -17.61
C GLN A 41 18.30 -14.73 -17.63
N ARG A 42 18.73 -15.57 -16.67
CA ARG A 42 18.25 -16.96 -16.53
C ARG A 42 16.79 -17.00 -16.07
N TYR A 43 16.41 -16.13 -15.15
CA TYR A 43 15.03 -15.97 -14.68
C TYR A 43 14.08 -15.57 -15.83
N ARG A 44 14.51 -14.63 -16.68
CA ARG A 44 13.83 -14.24 -17.94
C ARG A 44 13.64 -15.41 -18.92
N LYS A 45 14.52 -16.42 -18.87
CA LYS A 45 14.41 -17.65 -19.68
C LYS A 45 13.59 -18.75 -19.00
N GLY A 46 12.95 -18.47 -17.86
CA GLY A 46 12.08 -19.39 -17.14
C GLY A 46 12.79 -20.29 -16.13
N GLN A 47 14.07 -20.05 -15.81
CA GLN A 47 14.75 -20.79 -14.75
C GLN A 47 14.36 -20.22 -13.37
N PRO A 48 13.88 -21.03 -12.42
CA PRO A 48 13.55 -20.55 -11.08
C PRO A 48 14.81 -20.11 -10.33
N ASP A 49 14.70 -19.02 -9.58
CA ASP A 49 15.75 -18.52 -8.69
C ASP A 49 15.15 -17.85 -7.45
N TYR A 50 14.77 -18.68 -6.46
CA TYR A 50 14.13 -18.21 -5.23
C TYR A 50 15.03 -17.28 -4.39
N HIS A 51 16.36 -17.39 -4.55
CA HIS A 51 17.27 -16.47 -3.89
C HIS A 51 17.33 -15.10 -4.59
N LEU A 52 17.02 -15.01 -5.89
CA LEU A 52 16.86 -13.74 -6.59
C LEU A 52 15.57 -13.04 -6.14
N GLU A 53 14.53 -13.83 -5.87
CA GLU A 53 13.28 -13.36 -5.29
C GLU A 53 13.47 -12.81 -3.87
N GLU A 54 14.21 -13.53 -3.00
CA GLU A 54 14.65 -13.02 -1.69
C GLU A 54 15.44 -11.71 -1.83
N LEU A 55 16.38 -11.66 -2.79
CA LEU A 55 17.23 -10.50 -3.03
C LEU A 55 16.39 -9.29 -3.45
N TYR A 56 15.40 -9.47 -4.33
CA TYR A 56 14.51 -8.40 -4.77
C TYR A 56 13.70 -7.82 -3.60
N PHE A 57 13.11 -8.69 -2.76
CA PHE A 57 12.39 -8.29 -1.55
C PHE A 57 13.27 -7.44 -0.62
N GLN A 58 14.50 -7.90 -0.37
CA GLN A 58 15.44 -7.15 0.47
C GLN A 58 15.94 -5.87 -0.19
N PHE A 59 16.02 -5.85 -1.53
CA PHE A 59 16.46 -4.68 -2.27
C PHE A 59 15.48 -3.51 -2.13
N GLY A 60 14.16 -3.76 -2.16
CA GLY A 60 13.18 -2.70 -1.86
C GLY A 60 13.30 -2.15 -0.44
N ARG A 61 13.54 -3.01 0.57
CA ARG A 61 13.84 -2.55 1.94
C ARG A 61 15.13 -1.72 2.01
N TYR A 62 16.19 -2.17 1.35
CA TYR A 62 17.44 -1.42 1.21
C TYR A 62 17.22 -0.05 0.58
N LEU A 63 16.48 0.01 -0.52
CA LEU A 63 16.19 1.25 -1.23
C LEU A 63 15.44 2.24 -0.33
N LEU A 64 14.49 1.79 0.47
CA LEU A 64 13.74 2.66 1.38
C LEU A 64 14.64 3.19 2.49
N ILE A 65 15.46 2.33 3.12
CA ILE A 65 16.45 2.74 4.13
C ILE A 65 17.42 3.77 3.55
N ALA A 66 17.83 3.61 2.29
CA ALA A 66 18.81 4.48 1.65
C ALA A 66 18.22 5.79 1.09
N SER A 67 16.90 5.89 0.91
CA SER A 67 16.24 7.05 0.30
C SER A 67 15.27 7.81 1.22
N SER A 68 14.90 7.26 2.38
CA SER A 68 13.91 7.87 3.25
C SER A 68 14.22 7.65 4.74
N ARG A 69 15.16 8.44 5.28
CA ARG A 69 15.51 8.44 6.71
C ARG A 69 14.97 9.71 7.39
N PRO A 70 14.54 9.64 8.67
CA PRO A 70 14.07 10.81 9.41
C PRO A 70 14.99 12.04 9.27
N GLY A 71 14.39 13.21 9.04
CA GLY A 71 15.13 14.46 8.80
C GLY A 71 15.48 14.73 7.33
N ASN A 72 15.14 13.82 6.40
CA ASN A 72 15.27 14.04 4.95
C ASN A 72 13.90 14.22 4.29
N MET A 73 13.92 14.52 2.99
CA MET A 73 12.73 14.44 2.13
C MET A 73 12.34 12.97 1.88
N PRO A 74 11.07 12.70 1.56
CA PRO A 74 10.64 11.37 1.17
C PRO A 74 11.31 10.92 -0.15
N ALA A 75 11.36 9.60 -0.36
CA ALA A 75 11.68 9.00 -1.66
C ALA A 75 10.73 9.54 -2.76
N ASN A 76 11.30 10.18 -3.77
CA ASN A 76 10.57 10.64 -4.96
C ASN A 76 10.45 9.51 -6.00
N LEU A 77 10.05 9.83 -7.23
CA LEU A 77 9.95 8.89 -8.36
C LEU A 77 11.22 8.03 -8.60
N GLN A 78 12.40 8.49 -8.19
CA GLN A 78 13.67 7.76 -8.30
C GLN A 78 14.39 7.60 -6.95
N GLY A 79 13.64 7.69 -5.85
CA GLY A 79 14.17 7.68 -4.49
C GLY A 79 14.97 8.95 -4.19
N ILE A 80 16.28 8.87 -4.43
CA ILE A 80 17.22 10.00 -4.39
C ILE A 80 18.26 9.94 -5.54
N TRP A 81 18.10 9.00 -6.48
CA TRP A 81 19.10 8.66 -7.49
C TRP A 81 18.71 9.21 -8.87
N HIS A 82 19.12 10.43 -9.15
CA HIS A 82 18.98 11.05 -10.48
C HIS A 82 20.27 11.77 -10.85
N ASN A 83 20.71 11.65 -12.11
CA ASN A 83 22.00 12.16 -12.56
C ASN A 83 21.89 13.36 -13.53
N ASN A 84 20.69 13.90 -13.73
CA ASN A 84 20.45 15.02 -14.65
C ASN A 84 19.74 16.19 -13.96
N VAL A 85 19.74 17.36 -14.61
CA VAL A 85 19.01 18.55 -14.13
C VAL A 85 17.50 18.38 -14.25
N ASP A 86 17.05 17.65 -15.28
CA ASP A 86 15.66 17.34 -15.54
C ASP A 86 15.49 15.83 -15.70
N GLY A 87 14.28 15.33 -15.50
CA GLY A 87 13.99 13.91 -15.61
C GLY A 87 12.55 13.62 -16.01
N PRO A 88 12.25 12.35 -16.33
CA PRO A 88 10.89 11.87 -16.59
C PRO A 88 9.96 12.32 -15.46
N TRP A 89 8.84 12.97 -15.82
CA TRP A 89 7.88 13.55 -14.87
C TRP A 89 8.52 14.42 -13.78
N ARG A 90 9.62 15.12 -14.11
CA ARG A 90 10.39 15.99 -13.20
C ARG A 90 10.98 15.29 -11.98
N VAL A 91 10.96 13.95 -11.94
CA VAL A 91 11.35 13.16 -10.76
C VAL A 91 10.65 13.66 -9.49
N ASP A 92 9.38 14.04 -9.65
CA ASP A 92 8.59 14.72 -8.64
C ASP A 92 8.05 13.76 -7.57
N TYR A 93 7.19 14.30 -6.69
CA TYR A 93 6.33 13.50 -5.83
C TYR A 93 5.00 13.28 -6.54
N HIS A 94 4.89 12.19 -7.29
CA HIS A 94 3.71 11.88 -8.09
C HIS A 94 2.63 11.21 -7.22
N ASN A 95 1.49 11.90 -7.02
CA ASN A 95 0.50 11.63 -5.97
C ASN A 95 -0.76 10.88 -6.44
N ASN A 96 -0.78 10.28 -7.63
CA ASN A 96 -1.92 9.48 -8.09
C ASN A 96 -1.68 7.97 -8.01
N ILE A 97 -0.52 7.54 -7.49
CA ILE A 97 -0.15 6.17 -7.09
C ILE A 97 1.30 6.10 -6.57
N ASN A 98 2.24 6.78 -7.22
CA ASN A 98 3.67 6.44 -7.12
C ASN A 98 4.27 6.74 -5.75
N VAL A 99 4.09 7.96 -5.23
CA VAL A 99 4.62 8.28 -3.89
C VAL A 99 3.93 7.44 -2.83
N GLN A 100 2.65 7.11 -2.99
CA GLN A 100 1.96 6.23 -2.06
C GLN A 100 2.55 4.82 -2.09
N MET A 101 2.80 4.29 -3.30
CA MET A 101 3.45 3.00 -3.52
C MET A 101 4.83 2.91 -2.88
N ASN A 102 5.60 4.01 -2.90
CA ASN A 102 6.91 4.06 -2.25
C ASN A 102 6.88 3.69 -0.76
N TYR A 103 5.74 3.93 -0.08
CA TYR A 103 5.60 3.74 1.36
C TYR A 103 4.75 2.54 1.78
N TRP A 104 4.16 1.79 0.84
CA TRP A 104 3.46 0.55 1.17
C TRP A 104 4.30 -0.47 1.95
N PRO A 105 5.60 -0.69 1.64
CA PRO A 105 6.38 -1.65 2.41
C PRO A 105 6.87 -1.10 3.75
N ALA A 106 6.77 0.22 4.02
CA ALA A 106 7.47 0.86 5.13
C ALA A 106 7.14 0.21 6.48
N CYS A 107 5.87 0.20 6.88
CA CYS A 107 5.49 -0.34 8.18
C CYS A 107 5.47 -1.88 8.19
N SER A 108 4.91 -2.51 7.16
CA SER A 108 4.76 -3.97 7.08
C SER A 108 6.09 -4.73 7.02
N THR A 109 7.15 -4.09 6.51
CA THR A 109 8.52 -4.64 6.49
C THR A 109 9.45 -4.09 7.58
N ASN A 110 8.86 -3.58 8.67
CA ASN A 110 9.54 -3.17 9.90
C ASN A 110 10.51 -1.99 9.72
N LEU A 111 10.09 -1.00 8.94
CA LEU A 111 10.79 0.24 8.64
C LEU A 111 9.89 1.46 8.88
N SER A 112 9.04 1.43 9.92
CA SER A 112 8.08 2.50 10.21
C SER A 112 8.75 3.87 10.35
N GLU A 113 9.98 3.94 10.87
CA GLU A 113 10.74 5.18 10.98
C GLU A 113 11.06 5.80 9.61
N CYS A 114 11.14 4.99 8.54
CA CYS A 114 11.34 5.46 7.18
C CYS A 114 10.06 6.10 6.58
N MET A 115 8.91 6.00 7.24
CA MET A 115 7.67 6.69 6.82
C MET A 115 7.61 8.14 7.29
N LEU A 116 8.40 8.52 8.30
CA LEU A 116 8.38 9.87 8.88
C LEU A 116 8.70 10.99 7.86
N PRO A 117 9.63 10.82 6.90
CA PRO A 117 9.82 11.80 5.82
C PRO A 117 8.56 12.05 4.97
N LEU A 118 7.72 11.03 4.72
CA LEU A 118 6.44 11.22 4.04
C LEU A 118 5.48 12.05 4.92
N VAL A 119 5.41 11.75 6.21
CA VAL A 119 4.59 12.51 7.16
C VAL A 119 5.01 13.98 7.18
N ASP A 120 6.31 14.26 7.28
CA ASP A 120 6.82 15.62 7.30
C ASP A 120 6.57 16.34 5.96
N PHE A 121 6.73 15.65 4.83
CA PHE A 121 6.34 16.19 3.53
C PHE A 121 4.85 16.54 3.47
N ILE A 122 3.96 15.65 3.90
CA ILE A 122 2.51 15.91 3.98
C ILE A 122 2.24 17.17 4.81
N ARG A 123 2.92 17.34 5.95
CA ARG A 123 2.79 18.56 6.78
C ARG A 123 3.19 19.82 6.01
N THR A 124 4.18 19.76 5.13
CA THR A 124 4.55 20.90 4.26
C THR A 124 3.48 21.21 3.22
N LEU A 125 2.67 20.22 2.80
CA LEU A 125 1.59 20.40 1.84
C LEU A 125 0.32 21.01 2.45
N VAL A 126 0.11 20.91 3.77
CA VAL A 126 -1.15 21.36 4.40
C VAL A 126 -1.45 22.84 4.13
N LYS A 127 -0.56 23.76 4.50
CA LYS A 127 -0.79 25.20 4.33
C LYS A 127 -1.02 25.63 2.86
N PRO A 128 -0.18 25.25 1.89
CA PRO A 128 -0.48 25.54 0.49
C PRO A 128 -1.71 24.77 -0.01
N GLY A 129 -1.96 23.57 0.50
CA GLY A 129 -3.12 22.73 0.17
C GLY A 129 -4.44 23.31 0.64
N GLU A 130 -4.48 23.99 1.79
CA GLU A 130 -5.65 24.76 2.26
C GLU A 130 -5.99 25.91 1.30
N LYS A 131 -4.97 26.58 0.77
CA LYS A 131 -5.17 27.62 -0.26
C LYS A 131 -5.72 27.03 -1.55
N THR A 132 -5.22 25.86 -1.97
CA THR A 132 -5.74 25.14 -3.14
C THR A 132 -7.19 24.69 -2.91
N ALA A 133 -7.50 24.09 -1.77
CA ALA A 133 -8.84 23.66 -1.39
C ALA A 133 -9.84 24.83 -1.49
N GLN A 134 -9.48 25.97 -0.91
CA GLN A 134 -10.31 27.17 -0.94
C GLN A 134 -10.44 27.78 -2.35
N ALA A 135 -9.34 27.89 -3.10
CA ALA A 135 -9.32 28.59 -4.38
C ALA A 135 -10.01 27.81 -5.52
N TYR A 136 -9.86 26.48 -5.55
CA TYR A 136 -10.39 25.64 -6.63
C TYR A 136 -11.75 25.02 -6.30
N PHE A 137 -12.03 24.77 -5.01
CA PHE A 137 -13.21 24.00 -4.60
C PHE A 137 -14.11 24.74 -3.61
N GLY A 138 -13.66 25.89 -3.06
CA GLY A 138 -14.40 26.57 -1.99
C GLY A 138 -14.56 25.73 -0.72
N ALA A 139 -13.70 24.72 -0.55
CA ALA A 139 -13.81 23.69 0.48
C ALA A 139 -12.92 24.00 1.69
N ARG A 140 -13.33 23.50 2.87
CA ARG A 140 -12.45 23.42 4.04
C ARG A 140 -11.34 22.39 3.82
N GLY A 141 -10.42 22.34 4.77
CA GLY A 141 -9.40 21.31 4.81
C GLY A 141 -8.25 21.57 3.85
N TRP A 142 -7.49 20.53 3.53
CA TRP A 142 -6.37 20.60 2.59
C TRP A 142 -6.44 19.48 1.56
N THR A 143 -5.92 19.77 0.38
CA THR A 143 -5.62 18.75 -0.63
C THR A 143 -4.36 19.07 -1.41
N ALA A 144 -3.89 18.11 -2.19
CA ALA A 144 -2.87 18.26 -3.22
C ALA A 144 -3.42 17.77 -4.57
N SER A 145 -2.64 17.96 -5.62
CA SER A 145 -2.93 17.42 -6.94
C SER A 145 -1.88 16.37 -7.35
N ILE A 146 -1.91 15.96 -8.61
CA ILE A 146 -1.07 14.89 -9.17
C ILE A 146 0.43 15.05 -8.90
N SER A 147 0.95 16.27 -8.87
CA SER A 147 2.38 16.55 -8.70
C SER A 147 2.64 17.33 -7.42
N GLY A 148 3.66 16.94 -6.69
CA GLY A 148 4.24 17.68 -5.56
C GLY A 148 5.73 17.93 -5.74
N ASN A 149 6.25 18.97 -5.09
CA ASN A 149 7.68 19.27 -5.08
C ASN A 149 8.14 19.78 -3.71
N ILE A 150 9.45 20.02 -3.57
CA ILE A 150 10.07 20.46 -2.31
C ILE A 150 9.62 21.84 -1.81
N PHE A 151 8.83 22.59 -2.60
CA PHE A 151 8.35 23.93 -2.28
C PHE A 151 6.87 23.96 -1.89
N GLY A 152 6.23 22.80 -1.72
CA GLY A 152 4.83 22.73 -1.33
C GLY A 152 3.85 23.03 -2.48
N PHE A 153 4.17 22.59 -3.69
CA PHE A 153 3.25 22.70 -4.84
C PHE A 153 2.06 21.74 -4.69
N THR A 154 0.84 22.28 -4.67
CA THR A 154 -0.40 21.52 -4.43
C THR A 154 -1.48 21.74 -5.50
N THR A 155 -1.29 22.67 -6.43
CA THR A 155 -2.26 22.97 -7.49
C THR A 155 -2.16 21.96 -8.63
N PRO A 156 -3.19 21.81 -9.48
CA PRO A 156 -3.06 21.12 -10.76
C PRO A 156 -1.94 21.71 -11.62
N LEU A 157 -1.36 20.89 -12.50
CA LEU A 157 -0.39 21.36 -13.49
C LEU A 157 -1.09 22.22 -14.55
N ALA A 158 -0.31 22.98 -15.32
CA ALA A 158 -0.81 23.81 -16.42
C ALA A 158 -1.16 22.96 -17.66
N SER A 159 -2.15 22.07 -17.51
CA SER A 159 -2.68 21.20 -18.56
C SER A 159 -4.20 21.26 -18.58
N GLN A 160 -4.78 21.24 -19.78
CA GLN A 160 -6.22 21.17 -20.00
C GLN A 160 -6.75 19.73 -19.97
N ASP A 161 -5.86 18.73 -20.05
CA ASP A 161 -6.26 17.33 -20.01
C ASP A 161 -6.55 16.90 -18.57
N MET A 162 -7.84 16.91 -18.24
CA MET A 162 -8.32 16.59 -16.91
C MET A 162 -8.18 15.09 -16.56
N SER A 163 -8.10 14.19 -17.55
CA SER A 163 -8.09 12.73 -17.31
C SER A 163 -6.97 12.28 -16.36
N TRP A 164 -5.83 12.95 -16.40
CA TRP A 164 -4.72 12.77 -15.47
C TRP A 164 -4.52 13.97 -14.54
N ASN A 165 -4.72 15.20 -15.02
CA ASN A 165 -4.32 16.40 -14.26
C ASN A 165 -5.28 16.75 -13.11
N PHE A 166 -6.56 16.40 -13.23
CA PHE A 166 -7.55 16.68 -12.21
C PHE A 166 -7.63 15.51 -11.22
N ASN A 167 -6.84 15.57 -10.14
CA ASN A 167 -6.89 14.57 -9.07
C ASN A 167 -6.93 15.21 -7.67
N PRO A 168 -8.09 15.76 -7.26
CA PRO A 168 -8.24 16.36 -5.93
C PRO A 168 -8.18 15.34 -4.79
N MET A 169 -8.18 14.03 -5.07
CA MET A 169 -8.09 12.98 -4.06
C MET A 169 -6.65 12.57 -3.72
N ALA A 170 -5.65 13.19 -4.35
CA ALA A 170 -4.25 12.99 -4.01
C ALA A 170 -3.96 13.32 -2.53
N GLY A 171 -4.49 14.44 -2.00
CA GLY A 171 -4.35 14.80 -0.60
C GLY A 171 -5.00 13.78 0.35
N PRO A 172 -6.30 13.48 0.20
CA PRO A 172 -6.98 12.40 0.93
C PRO A 172 -6.27 11.05 0.90
N TRP A 173 -5.73 10.61 -0.23
CA TRP A 173 -4.96 9.37 -0.29
C TRP A 173 -3.63 9.49 0.47
N LEU A 174 -2.88 10.58 0.31
CA LEU A 174 -1.67 10.80 1.13
C LEU A 174 -1.99 10.75 2.64
N ALA A 175 -3.13 11.31 3.05
CA ALA A 175 -3.55 11.32 4.44
C ALA A 175 -3.85 9.93 5.03
N THR A 176 -4.20 8.92 4.23
CA THR A 176 -4.41 7.55 4.74
C THR A 176 -3.12 6.93 5.27
N HIS A 177 -1.95 7.34 4.76
CA HIS A 177 -0.65 6.89 5.29
C HIS A 177 -0.38 7.38 6.72
N ILE A 178 -1.02 8.47 7.15
CA ILE A 178 -0.90 8.98 8.52
C ILE A 178 -1.59 8.03 9.51
N TRP A 179 -2.78 7.54 9.14
CA TRP A 179 -3.46 6.51 9.91
C TRP A 179 -2.71 5.19 9.84
N GLU A 180 -2.21 4.80 8.68
CA GLU A 180 -1.41 3.58 8.50
C GLU A 180 -0.23 3.53 9.48
N TYR A 181 0.53 4.63 9.60
CA TYR A 181 1.62 4.74 10.57
C TYR A 181 1.13 4.50 12.00
N TYR A 182 0.04 5.16 12.41
CA TYR A 182 -0.54 4.94 13.73
C TYR A 182 -1.01 3.50 13.92
N ASP A 183 -1.62 2.90 12.91
CA ASP A 183 -2.22 1.58 13.02
C ASP A 183 -1.17 0.48 13.22
N TYR A 184 0.01 0.62 12.58
CA TYR A 184 1.15 -0.27 12.80
C TYR A 184 1.95 0.02 14.06
N THR A 185 2.01 1.27 14.54
CA THR A 185 2.84 1.62 15.71
C THR A 185 2.06 1.68 17.02
N ARG A 186 0.75 1.93 16.92
CA ARG A 186 -0.14 2.35 18.02
C ARG A 186 0.43 3.51 18.84
N ASP A 187 1.22 4.39 18.21
CA ASP A 187 1.76 5.57 18.87
C ASP A 187 0.67 6.65 19.03
N ILE A 188 -0.02 6.59 20.16
CA ILE A 188 -1.07 7.56 20.52
C ILE A 188 -0.50 8.99 20.60
N ARG A 189 0.78 9.15 20.96
CA ARG A 189 1.41 10.47 21.02
C ARG A 189 1.56 11.04 19.62
N PHE A 190 2.07 10.26 18.66
CA PHE A 190 2.10 10.63 17.26
C PHE A 190 0.71 11.02 16.75
N LEU A 191 -0.29 10.17 17.01
CA LEU A 191 -1.65 10.43 16.53
C LEU A 191 -2.19 11.74 17.10
N LYS A 192 -1.96 12.02 18.39
CA LYS A 192 -2.45 13.23 19.05
C LYS A 192 -1.68 14.49 18.62
N GLU A 193 -0.36 14.43 18.53
CA GLU A 193 0.50 15.61 18.31
C GLU A 193 0.69 15.96 16.84
N VAL A 194 0.54 14.98 15.95
CA VAL A 194 0.81 15.14 14.50
C VAL A 194 -0.33 14.60 13.66
N GLY A 195 -0.71 13.33 13.87
CA GLY A 195 -1.48 12.60 12.87
C GLY A 195 -2.94 13.05 12.72
N TYR A 196 -3.62 13.30 13.84
CA TYR A 196 -5.07 13.51 13.84
C TYR A 196 -5.50 14.75 13.06
N ASP A 197 -4.81 15.87 13.22
CA ASP A 197 -5.17 17.11 12.52
C ASP A 197 -4.95 16.99 11.00
N LEU A 198 -3.95 16.20 10.56
CA LEU A 198 -3.70 15.93 9.14
C LEU A 198 -4.85 15.11 8.53
N ILE A 199 -5.27 14.05 9.21
CA ILE A 199 -6.38 13.16 8.81
C ILE A 199 -7.69 13.96 8.80
N LYS A 200 -8.01 14.62 9.92
CA LYS A 200 -9.23 15.41 10.09
C LYS A 200 -9.38 16.47 9.02
N SER A 201 -8.34 17.27 8.79
CA SER A 201 -8.38 18.36 7.82
C SER A 201 -8.54 17.82 6.39
N SER A 202 -7.95 16.68 6.06
CA SER A 202 -8.17 16.04 4.76
C SER A 202 -9.57 15.43 4.62
N ALA A 203 -10.11 14.83 5.69
CA ALA A 203 -11.49 14.34 5.73
C ALA A 203 -12.52 15.46 5.57
N ASP A 204 -12.29 16.64 6.16
CA ASP A 204 -13.14 17.82 5.96
C ASP A 204 -13.16 18.27 4.49
N PHE A 205 -12.00 18.27 3.82
CA PHE A 205 -11.93 18.51 2.37
C PHE A 205 -12.74 17.46 1.59
N ALA A 206 -12.56 16.19 1.90
CA ALA A 206 -13.26 15.08 1.24
C ALA A 206 -14.78 15.21 1.37
N VAL A 207 -15.30 15.62 2.53
CA VAL A 207 -16.73 15.90 2.72
C VAL A 207 -17.20 17.08 1.89
N ASP A 208 -16.49 18.21 1.94
CA ASP A 208 -16.91 19.45 1.27
C ASP A 208 -16.80 19.35 -0.26
N TYR A 209 -15.92 18.49 -0.76
CA TYR A 209 -15.79 18.19 -2.18
C TYR A 209 -17.01 17.45 -2.76
N LEU A 210 -17.69 16.64 -1.95
CA LEU A 210 -18.80 15.82 -2.42
C LEU A 210 -20.03 16.68 -2.73
N TRP A 211 -20.60 16.47 -3.91
CA TRP A 211 -21.92 16.95 -4.27
C TRP A 211 -23.00 16.14 -3.55
N HIS A 212 -23.77 16.81 -2.70
CA HIS A 212 -25.00 16.27 -2.12
C HIS A 212 -26.15 16.42 -3.12
N LYS A 213 -26.58 15.29 -3.70
CA LYS A 213 -27.66 15.25 -4.68
C LYS A 213 -29.03 15.43 -4.01
N PRO A 214 -30.07 15.88 -4.75
CA PRO A 214 -31.43 15.98 -4.23
C PRO A 214 -32.03 14.66 -3.73
N ASP A 215 -31.53 13.51 -4.20
CA ASP A 215 -31.94 12.17 -3.76
C ASP A 215 -31.30 11.75 -2.41
N GLY A 216 -30.43 12.58 -1.84
CA GLY A 216 -29.74 12.35 -0.58
C GLY A 216 -28.40 11.61 -0.71
N THR A 217 -27.96 11.29 -1.93
CA THR A 217 -26.67 10.63 -2.18
C THR A 217 -25.54 11.65 -2.23
N TYR A 218 -24.39 11.31 -1.65
CA TYR A 218 -23.15 12.05 -1.87
C TYR A 218 -22.37 11.43 -3.02
N THR A 219 -22.01 12.24 -4.03
CA THR A 219 -21.13 11.82 -5.13
C THR A 219 -20.08 12.87 -5.45
N ALA A 220 -19.01 12.47 -6.14
CA ALA A 220 -17.96 13.37 -6.58
C ALA A 220 -18.29 13.88 -8.00
N ALA A 221 -18.38 15.20 -8.17
CA ALA A 221 -18.63 15.80 -9.48
C ALA A 221 -17.97 17.19 -9.56
N PRO A 222 -17.07 17.44 -10.54
CA PRO A 222 -16.52 16.47 -11.49
C PRO A 222 -15.67 15.40 -10.80
N SER A 223 -15.31 14.34 -11.50
CA SER A 223 -14.42 13.27 -11.02
C SER A 223 -13.73 12.59 -12.19
N THR A 224 -12.61 11.92 -11.91
CA THR A 224 -11.75 11.25 -12.90
C THR A 224 -11.30 9.92 -12.35
N SER A 225 -11.02 8.97 -13.25
CA SER A 225 -10.24 7.77 -12.93
C SER A 225 -8.87 7.93 -13.60
N PRO A 226 -7.80 8.21 -12.82
CA PRO A 226 -6.47 8.36 -13.38
C PRO A 226 -6.09 7.11 -14.19
N GLU A 227 -5.62 7.18 -15.44
CA GLU A 227 -5.38 8.38 -16.27
C GLU A 227 -6.08 8.26 -17.62
N HIS A 228 -7.38 7.93 -17.60
CA HIS A 228 -8.13 7.69 -18.84
C HIS A 228 -9.63 7.91 -18.69
N GLY A 229 -10.32 7.84 -19.82
CA GLY A 229 -11.77 7.94 -19.88
C GLY A 229 -12.30 9.38 -19.72
N PRO A 230 -13.62 9.51 -19.57
CA PRO A 230 -14.30 10.80 -19.49
C PRO A 230 -14.18 11.45 -18.11
N ILE A 231 -14.59 12.72 -18.05
CA ILE A 231 -14.94 13.37 -16.78
C ILE A 231 -16.29 12.84 -16.34
N ASP A 232 -16.32 12.34 -15.12
CA ASP A 232 -17.44 11.59 -14.57
C ASP A 232 -18.08 12.33 -13.38
N GLN A 233 -19.27 11.87 -12.96
CA GLN A 233 -19.98 12.36 -11.78
C GLN A 233 -20.04 11.30 -10.68
N GLY A 234 -18.96 10.53 -10.55
CA GLY A 234 -18.83 9.51 -9.52
C GLY A 234 -17.86 8.41 -9.88
N ALA A 235 -16.66 8.76 -10.34
CA ALA A 235 -15.62 7.77 -10.60
C ALA A 235 -15.32 6.99 -9.31
N THR A 236 -15.35 5.67 -9.38
CA THR A 236 -15.27 4.77 -8.22
C THR A 236 -14.01 5.00 -7.38
N PHE A 237 -12.89 5.35 -8.04
CA PHE A 237 -11.64 5.71 -7.36
C PHE A 237 -11.85 6.83 -6.34
N VAL A 238 -12.54 7.91 -6.70
CA VAL A 238 -12.74 9.06 -5.81
C VAL A 238 -13.55 8.65 -4.59
N HIS A 239 -14.66 7.94 -4.76
CA HIS A 239 -15.46 7.47 -3.63
C HIS A 239 -14.70 6.47 -2.76
N ALA A 240 -13.86 5.62 -3.35
CA ALA A 240 -13.02 4.69 -2.60
C ALA A 240 -12.03 5.43 -1.69
N VAL A 241 -11.33 6.45 -2.19
CA VAL A 241 -10.44 7.29 -1.37
C VAL A 241 -11.19 8.05 -0.28
N VAL A 242 -12.33 8.65 -0.62
CA VAL A 242 -13.17 9.35 0.36
C VAL A 242 -13.63 8.39 1.47
N ARG A 243 -14.02 7.16 1.11
CA ARG A 243 -14.46 6.16 2.08
C ARG A 243 -13.35 5.83 3.07
N GLU A 244 -12.14 5.57 2.60
CA GLU A 244 -10.99 5.26 3.47
C GLU A 244 -10.65 6.43 4.40
N ILE A 245 -10.50 7.67 3.89
CA ILE A 245 -10.10 8.79 4.76
C ILE A 245 -11.16 9.15 5.81
N LEU A 246 -12.45 8.96 5.50
CA LEU A 246 -13.52 9.17 6.48
C LEU A 246 -13.54 8.07 7.55
N LEU A 247 -13.26 6.82 7.18
CA LEU A 247 -13.10 5.73 8.15
C LEU A 247 -11.91 6.00 9.08
N ASP A 248 -10.77 6.40 8.52
CA ASP A 248 -9.56 6.75 9.28
C ASP A 248 -9.83 7.92 10.25
N ALA A 249 -10.53 8.97 9.81
CA ALA A 249 -10.88 10.11 10.64
C ALA A 249 -11.82 9.71 11.80
N ILE A 250 -12.81 8.84 11.53
CA ILE A 250 -13.72 8.33 12.55
C ILE A 250 -12.95 7.51 13.60
N GLU A 251 -12.08 6.59 13.18
CA GLU A 251 -11.32 5.75 14.10
C GLU A 251 -10.28 6.55 14.89
N ALA A 252 -9.53 7.44 14.25
CA ALA A 252 -8.59 8.33 14.93
C ALA A 252 -9.29 9.20 15.99
N SER A 253 -10.46 9.74 15.63
CA SER A 253 -11.27 10.53 16.55
C SER A 253 -11.79 9.69 17.73
N LYS A 254 -12.20 8.43 17.50
CA LYS A 254 -12.62 7.50 18.58
C LYS A 254 -11.46 7.20 19.53
N VAL A 255 -10.28 6.90 19.01
CA VAL A 255 -9.06 6.63 19.80
C VAL A 255 -8.74 7.80 20.72
N LEU A 256 -8.82 9.04 20.21
CA LEU A 256 -8.49 10.24 20.97
C LEU A 256 -9.65 10.78 21.83
N GLY A 257 -10.88 10.34 21.58
CA GLY A 257 -12.07 10.79 22.31
C GLY A 257 -12.52 12.23 21.99
N VAL A 258 -12.15 12.77 20.82
CA VAL A 258 -12.40 14.19 20.43
C VAL A 258 -13.51 14.31 19.37
N ASP A 259 -13.92 15.51 18.93
CA ASP A 259 -14.74 15.74 17.72
C ASP A 259 -15.95 14.81 17.47
N LYS A 260 -16.74 14.56 18.51
CA LYS A 260 -17.94 13.68 18.42
C LYS A 260 -18.97 14.17 17.40
N LYS A 261 -19.01 15.48 17.10
CA LYS A 261 -19.95 16.06 16.13
C LYS A 261 -19.49 15.76 14.70
N GLU A 262 -18.22 15.97 14.41
CA GLU A 262 -17.58 15.71 13.12
C GLU A 262 -17.65 14.21 12.81
N ARG A 263 -17.39 13.33 13.79
CA ARG A 263 -17.60 11.87 13.60
C ARG A 263 -19.01 11.51 13.13
N LYS A 264 -20.04 12.17 13.67
CA LYS A 264 -21.43 11.92 13.23
C LYS A 264 -21.65 12.40 11.80
N GLN A 265 -21.04 13.52 11.41
CA GLN A 265 -21.09 14.02 10.04
C GLN A 265 -20.37 13.08 9.08
N TRP A 266 -19.15 12.66 9.39
CA TRP A 266 -18.39 11.70 8.57
C TRP A 266 -19.14 10.38 8.40
N GLN A 267 -19.71 9.85 9.48
CA GLN A 267 -20.54 8.65 9.42
C GLN A 267 -21.78 8.86 8.54
N HIS A 268 -22.46 10.00 8.68
CA HIS A 268 -23.63 10.32 7.84
C HIS A 268 -23.28 10.37 6.35
N VAL A 269 -22.14 10.98 6.00
CA VAL A 269 -21.64 11.02 4.62
C VAL A 269 -21.31 9.62 4.13
N LEU A 270 -20.62 8.79 4.93
CA LEU A 270 -20.32 7.39 4.58
C LEU A 270 -21.59 6.58 4.30
N ASP A 271 -22.61 6.70 5.15
CA ASP A 271 -23.88 5.98 5.03
C ASP A 271 -24.67 6.37 3.75
N LYS A 272 -24.34 7.52 3.16
CA LYS A 272 -25.01 8.13 2.00
C LYS A 272 -24.09 8.29 0.78
N LEU A 273 -22.83 7.86 0.88
CA LEU A 273 -21.87 7.91 -0.21
C LEU A 273 -22.32 6.94 -1.32
N ALA A 274 -22.13 7.33 -2.58
CA ALA A 274 -22.39 6.46 -3.71
C ALA A 274 -21.75 5.07 -3.49
N PRO A 275 -22.53 3.98 -3.63
CA PRO A 275 -22.04 2.64 -3.37
C PRO A 275 -21.14 2.17 -4.51
N TYR A 276 -20.32 1.14 -4.22
CA TYR A 276 -19.72 0.34 -5.27
C TYR A 276 -20.80 -0.32 -6.14
N GLN A 277 -20.57 -0.38 -7.44
CA GLN A 277 -21.49 -0.98 -8.40
C GLN A 277 -20.79 -2.08 -9.22
N ILE A 278 -21.56 -3.11 -9.57
CA ILE A 278 -21.11 -4.21 -10.42
C ILE A 278 -21.77 -4.02 -11.78
N GLY A 279 -20.95 -3.97 -12.83
CA GLY A 279 -21.40 -3.68 -14.20
C GLY A 279 -21.84 -4.93 -14.96
N ARG A 280 -22.20 -4.76 -16.24
CA ARG A 280 -22.76 -5.81 -17.10
C ARG A 280 -21.82 -7.00 -17.36
N TYR A 281 -20.51 -6.85 -17.18
CA TYR A 281 -19.55 -7.94 -17.32
C TYR A 281 -19.24 -8.62 -15.98
N GLY A 282 -19.90 -8.21 -14.90
CA GLY A 282 -19.60 -8.68 -13.54
C GLY A 282 -18.37 -7.99 -12.94
N GLN A 283 -17.82 -6.96 -13.58
CA GLN A 283 -16.68 -6.17 -13.12
C GLN A 283 -17.09 -5.12 -12.08
N LEU A 284 -16.19 -4.74 -11.18
CA LEU A 284 -16.37 -3.54 -10.36
C LEU A 284 -16.31 -2.34 -11.30
N MET A 285 -17.38 -1.55 -11.38
CA MET A 285 -17.45 -0.42 -12.33
C MET A 285 -16.41 0.63 -11.99
N GLU A 286 -15.69 1.11 -13.00
CA GLU A 286 -14.72 2.21 -12.85
C GLU A 286 -15.39 3.59 -12.80
N TRP A 287 -16.50 3.76 -13.53
CA TRP A 287 -17.26 5.01 -13.63
C TRP A 287 -18.67 4.89 -13.04
N SER A 288 -19.35 6.02 -12.91
CA SER A 288 -20.75 6.13 -12.44
C SER A 288 -21.76 5.50 -13.41
N THR A 289 -21.35 5.29 -14.68
CA THR A 289 -22.12 4.63 -15.72
C THR A 289 -21.38 3.40 -16.23
N ASP A 290 -22.11 2.36 -16.62
CA ASP A 290 -21.53 1.07 -17.03
C ASP A 290 -20.95 1.13 -18.46
N ILE A 291 -19.78 1.75 -18.55
CA ILE A 291 -19.06 2.02 -19.82
C ILE A 291 -17.73 1.26 -19.93
N ASP A 292 -17.39 0.42 -18.95
CA ASP A 292 -16.16 -0.37 -18.96
C ASP A 292 -16.04 -1.26 -20.21
N ASP A 293 -14.82 -1.40 -20.71
CA ASP A 293 -14.47 -2.27 -21.83
C ASP A 293 -13.62 -3.45 -21.31
N PRO A 294 -14.08 -4.72 -21.42
CA PRO A 294 -13.31 -5.88 -20.98
C PRO A 294 -12.01 -6.11 -21.78
N LYS A 295 -11.79 -5.36 -22.87
CA LYS A 295 -10.55 -5.39 -23.67
C LYS A 295 -9.56 -4.27 -23.29
N ASP A 296 -9.92 -3.41 -22.36
CA ASP A 296 -9.06 -2.30 -21.95
C ASP A 296 -7.97 -2.78 -20.97
N GLU A 297 -6.74 -2.84 -21.46
CA GLU A 297 -5.54 -3.22 -20.71
C GLU A 297 -4.80 -2.01 -20.11
N HIS A 298 -5.50 -0.89 -19.83
CA HIS A 298 -4.90 0.28 -19.20
C HIS A 298 -4.12 -0.09 -17.92
N ARG A 299 -2.99 0.59 -17.74
CA ARG A 299 -2.03 0.34 -16.64
C ARG A 299 -2.58 0.70 -15.26
N HIS A 300 -3.52 1.63 -15.18
CA HIS A 300 -4.17 1.99 -13.91
C HIS A 300 -5.38 1.09 -13.64
N VAL A 301 -5.56 0.80 -12.35
CA VAL A 301 -6.67 0.04 -11.77
C VAL A 301 -7.21 0.78 -10.55
N ASN A 302 -7.27 2.11 -10.62
CA ASN A 302 -7.56 3.00 -9.49
C ASN A 302 -8.92 2.74 -8.83
N HIS A 303 -9.93 2.26 -9.57
CA HIS A 303 -11.21 1.88 -8.99
C HIS A 303 -11.13 0.66 -8.05
N LEU A 304 -10.03 -0.11 -8.10
CA LEU A 304 -9.70 -1.16 -7.14
C LEU A 304 -8.98 -0.64 -5.89
N PHE A 305 -8.92 0.68 -5.66
CA PHE A 305 -8.32 1.28 -4.48
C PHE A 305 -8.85 0.69 -3.17
N GLY A 306 -10.17 0.41 -3.09
CA GLY A 306 -10.79 -0.20 -1.91
C GLY A 306 -10.32 -1.63 -1.61
N LEU A 307 -9.79 -2.35 -2.61
CA LEU A 307 -9.16 -3.66 -2.46
C LEU A 307 -7.69 -3.53 -2.00
N HIS A 308 -6.95 -2.60 -2.61
CA HIS A 308 -5.61 -2.22 -2.22
C HIS A 308 -5.24 -0.82 -2.75
N PRO A 309 -4.67 0.09 -1.94
CA PRO A 309 -4.22 -0.12 -0.56
C PRO A 309 -5.33 0.00 0.51
N GLY A 310 -6.54 0.40 0.13
CA GLY A 310 -7.70 0.48 1.03
C GLY A 310 -8.11 -0.87 1.62
N HIS A 311 -9.15 -0.86 2.47
CA HIS A 311 -9.61 -2.04 3.20
C HIS A 311 -11.13 -2.26 3.12
N THR A 312 -11.81 -1.55 2.22
CA THR A 312 -13.26 -1.58 2.05
C THR A 312 -13.77 -2.67 1.09
N VAL A 313 -12.87 -3.37 0.40
CA VAL A 313 -13.17 -4.54 -0.43
C VAL A 313 -12.28 -5.73 -0.03
N SER A 314 -12.88 -6.87 0.30
CA SER A 314 -12.15 -8.11 0.63
C SER A 314 -12.99 -9.37 0.34
N PRO A 315 -12.35 -10.51 0.00
CA PRO A 315 -13.02 -11.82 -0.10
C PRO A 315 -13.75 -12.26 1.17
N ILE A 316 -13.36 -11.74 2.35
CA ILE A 316 -13.93 -12.16 3.63
C ILE A 316 -15.14 -11.32 4.02
N THR A 317 -15.08 -10.00 3.81
CA THR A 317 -16.13 -9.05 4.27
C THR A 317 -17.07 -8.61 3.16
N THR A 318 -16.62 -8.62 1.90
CA THR A 318 -17.41 -8.18 0.73
C THR A 318 -17.17 -9.12 -0.47
N PRO A 319 -17.52 -10.41 -0.37
CA PRO A 319 -17.15 -11.44 -1.36
C PRO A 319 -17.61 -11.11 -2.79
N GLU A 320 -18.80 -10.51 -2.96
CA GLU A 320 -19.30 -10.16 -4.30
C GLU A 320 -18.49 -9.03 -4.96
N LEU A 321 -18.06 -8.02 -4.18
CA LEU A 321 -17.17 -6.97 -4.68
C LEU A 321 -15.76 -7.49 -4.96
N ALA A 322 -15.29 -8.47 -4.18
CA ALA A 322 -14.00 -9.12 -4.44
C ALA A 322 -14.02 -9.95 -5.72
N LYS A 323 -15.11 -10.67 -6.00
CA LYS A 323 -15.31 -11.34 -7.30
C LYS A 323 -15.34 -10.33 -8.45
N ALA A 324 -16.04 -9.21 -8.26
CA ALA A 324 -16.09 -8.15 -9.27
C ALA A 324 -14.71 -7.49 -9.51
N SER A 325 -13.91 -7.35 -8.46
CA SER A 325 -12.53 -6.85 -8.55
C SER A 325 -11.60 -7.84 -9.26
N ARG A 326 -11.82 -9.15 -9.09
CA ARG A 326 -11.11 -10.19 -9.85
C ARG A 326 -11.35 -10.04 -11.35
N VAL A 327 -12.61 -9.86 -11.76
CA VAL A 327 -12.97 -9.67 -13.17
C VAL A 327 -12.24 -8.46 -13.78
N VAL A 328 -12.12 -7.36 -13.03
CA VAL A 328 -11.31 -6.20 -13.45
C VAL A 328 -9.86 -6.60 -13.71
N LEU A 329 -9.21 -7.30 -12.78
CA LEU A 329 -7.80 -7.71 -12.93
C LEU A 329 -7.61 -8.64 -14.13
N GLU A 330 -8.54 -9.57 -14.33
CA GLU A 330 -8.54 -10.48 -15.49
C GLU A 330 -8.65 -9.71 -16.81
N HIS A 331 -9.54 -8.70 -16.90
CA HIS A 331 -9.64 -7.82 -18.07
C HIS A 331 -8.40 -6.95 -18.30
N ARG A 332 -7.83 -6.41 -17.21
CA ARG A 332 -6.66 -5.50 -17.25
C ARG A 332 -5.34 -6.23 -17.54
N GLY A 333 -5.31 -7.55 -17.39
CA GLY A 333 -4.16 -8.41 -17.66
C GLY A 333 -2.97 -8.23 -16.71
N ASP A 334 -1.97 -9.07 -16.92
CA ASP A 334 -0.84 -9.29 -15.99
C ASP A 334 0.44 -8.50 -16.33
N GLY A 335 0.35 -7.54 -17.25
CA GLY A 335 1.47 -6.74 -17.74
C GLY A 335 1.34 -5.23 -17.46
N ALA A 336 1.91 -4.43 -18.36
CA ALA A 336 2.13 -2.98 -18.33
C ALA A 336 3.45 -2.55 -17.66
N THR A 337 3.45 -1.43 -16.94
CA THR A 337 4.64 -0.81 -16.34
C THR A 337 5.05 -1.52 -15.04
N GLY A 338 6.28 -1.30 -14.59
CA GLY A 338 6.79 -1.84 -13.31
C GLY A 338 5.85 -1.60 -12.12
N TRP A 339 5.48 -0.34 -11.86
CA TRP A 339 4.50 0.00 -10.83
C TRP A 339 3.12 -0.64 -11.01
N SER A 340 2.64 -0.80 -12.25
CA SER A 340 1.33 -1.42 -12.51
C SER A 340 1.36 -2.88 -12.10
N MET A 341 2.41 -3.61 -12.49
CA MET A 341 2.61 -5.00 -12.06
C MET A 341 2.77 -5.08 -10.54
N GLY A 342 3.50 -4.15 -9.94
CA GLY A 342 3.61 -4.03 -8.48
C GLY A 342 2.26 -3.84 -7.79
N TRP A 343 1.37 -2.97 -8.29
CA TRP A 343 0.05 -2.78 -7.70
C TRP A 343 -0.87 -4.00 -7.88
N LYS A 344 -0.92 -4.55 -9.10
CA LYS A 344 -1.73 -5.74 -9.40
C LYS A 344 -1.28 -6.95 -8.59
N LEU A 345 0.02 -7.11 -8.30
CA LEU A 345 0.54 -8.11 -7.37
C LEU A 345 -0.16 -7.97 -5.99
N ASN A 346 -0.16 -6.78 -5.41
CA ASN A 346 -0.78 -6.53 -4.11
C ASN A 346 -2.30 -6.82 -4.14
N GLN A 347 -2.97 -6.46 -5.23
CA GLN A 347 -4.41 -6.72 -5.40
C GLN A 347 -4.73 -8.21 -5.53
N TRP A 348 -3.93 -8.96 -6.30
CA TRP A 348 -4.05 -10.43 -6.37
C TRP A 348 -3.77 -11.09 -5.02
N ALA A 349 -2.79 -10.59 -4.26
CA ALA A 349 -2.54 -11.04 -2.90
C ALA A 349 -3.76 -10.79 -1.98
N ARG A 350 -4.39 -9.61 -2.07
CA ARG A 350 -5.63 -9.26 -1.33
C ARG A 350 -6.84 -10.11 -1.75
N LEU A 351 -6.88 -10.58 -3.00
CA LEU A 351 -7.86 -11.57 -3.46
C LEU A 351 -7.57 -13.01 -3.01
N GLN A 352 -6.48 -13.23 -2.26
CA GLN A 352 -6.07 -14.53 -1.73
C GLN A 352 -5.72 -15.54 -2.85
N ASP A 353 -5.24 -15.03 -3.98
CA ASP A 353 -4.75 -15.82 -5.12
C ASP A 353 -3.22 -15.75 -5.21
N GLY A 354 -2.56 -16.60 -4.43
CA GLY A 354 -1.10 -16.63 -4.34
C GLY A 354 -0.42 -16.94 -5.66
N ASN A 355 -1.02 -17.80 -6.48
CA ASN A 355 -0.44 -18.20 -7.76
C ASN A 355 -0.49 -17.06 -8.78
N HIS A 356 -1.60 -16.32 -8.90
CA HIS A 356 -1.63 -15.12 -9.75
C HIS A 356 -0.73 -14.00 -9.22
N ALA A 357 -0.70 -13.79 -7.90
CA ALA A 357 0.23 -12.83 -7.30
C ALA A 357 1.70 -13.17 -7.66
N TYR A 358 2.06 -14.45 -7.61
CA TYR A 358 3.38 -14.93 -8.01
C TYR A 358 3.65 -14.78 -9.52
N THR A 359 2.64 -14.93 -10.38
CA THR A 359 2.74 -14.61 -11.82
C THR A 359 3.13 -13.14 -12.02
N LEU A 360 2.46 -12.21 -11.34
CA LEU A 360 2.75 -10.77 -11.40
C LEU A 360 4.15 -10.46 -10.88
N PHE A 361 4.57 -11.09 -9.78
CA PHE A 361 5.93 -10.93 -9.26
C PHE A 361 6.98 -11.44 -10.26
N GLY A 362 6.74 -12.61 -10.86
CA GLY A 362 7.60 -13.14 -11.92
C GLY A 362 7.65 -12.20 -13.12
N ASN A 363 6.53 -11.62 -13.54
CA ASN A 363 6.48 -10.64 -14.63
C ASN A 363 7.23 -9.35 -14.29
N LEU A 364 7.13 -8.88 -13.06
CA LEU A 364 7.87 -7.71 -12.57
C LEU A 364 9.39 -7.93 -12.66
N LEU A 365 9.89 -9.10 -12.22
CA LEU A 365 11.31 -9.45 -12.37
C LEU A 365 11.72 -9.61 -13.84
N LYS A 366 10.88 -10.23 -14.67
CA LYS A 366 11.22 -10.51 -16.08
C LYS A 366 11.21 -9.24 -16.93
N ASN A 367 10.17 -8.42 -16.77
CA ASN A 367 9.79 -7.37 -17.72
C ASN A 367 9.92 -5.96 -17.12
N GLY A 368 9.81 -5.83 -15.80
CA GLY A 368 9.83 -4.55 -15.09
C GLY A 368 11.11 -4.28 -14.30
N THR A 369 12.15 -5.12 -14.39
CA THR A 369 13.38 -4.98 -13.58
C THR A 369 14.62 -4.93 -14.46
N LEU A 370 15.50 -3.94 -14.22
CA LEU A 370 16.80 -3.75 -14.89
C LEU A 370 17.90 -4.63 -14.26
N ASP A 371 19.07 -4.68 -14.90
CA ASP A 371 20.18 -5.56 -14.51
C ASP A 371 20.77 -5.22 -13.12
N ASN A 372 20.56 -4.00 -12.62
CA ASN A 372 20.89 -3.57 -11.25
C ASN A 372 19.74 -3.73 -10.24
N LEU A 373 18.67 -4.44 -10.63
CA LEU A 373 17.42 -4.64 -9.89
C LEU A 373 16.53 -3.40 -9.71
N TRP A 374 16.86 -2.27 -10.32
CA TRP A 374 15.92 -1.14 -10.36
C TRP A 374 14.70 -1.50 -11.19
N ASP A 375 13.53 -1.10 -10.71
CA ASP A 375 12.30 -1.17 -11.47
C ASP A 375 12.36 -0.24 -12.70
N THR A 376 11.55 -0.52 -13.71
CA THR A 376 11.48 0.28 -14.92
C THR A 376 10.05 0.45 -15.38
N HIS A 377 9.69 1.70 -15.64
CA HIS A 377 8.42 2.06 -16.26
C HIS A 377 8.33 1.58 -17.72
N PRO A 378 9.32 1.78 -18.63
CA PRO A 378 10.58 2.56 -18.58
C PRO A 378 10.39 4.08 -18.69
N PRO A 379 11.39 4.88 -18.26
CA PRO A 379 12.70 4.50 -17.69
C PRO A 379 12.61 4.15 -16.18
N PHE A 380 13.75 4.14 -15.46
CA PHE A 380 13.80 3.88 -14.02
C PHE A 380 12.75 4.70 -13.26
N GLN A 381 11.89 3.97 -12.56
CA GLN A 381 10.99 4.45 -11.53
C GLN A 381 11.10 3.50 -10.34
N ILE A 382 11.15 4.03 -9.13
CA ILE A 382 11.43 3.22 -7.94
C ILE A 382 10.18 2.57 -7.35
N ASP A 383 9.01 3.11 -7.67
CA ASP A 383 7.71 2.69 -7.18
C ASP A 383 7.49 1.19 -7.34
N GLY A 384 7.80 0.59 -8.49
CA GLY A 384 7.66 -0.85 -8.70
C GLY A 384 8.54 -1.71 -7.78
N ASN A 385 9.73 -1.25 -7.36
CA ASN A 385 10.55 -1.96 -6.35
C ASN A 385 9.82 -2.03 -5.00
N PHE A 386 9.23 -0.90 -4.59
CA PHE A 386 8.49 -0.81 -3.33
C PHE A 386 7.16 -1.56 -3.39
N GLY A 387 6.43 -1.42 -4.50
CA GLY A 387 5.19 -2.15 -4.78
C GLY A 387 5.40 -3.67 -4.75
N GLY A 388 6.45 -4.17 -5.40
CA GLY A 388 6.80 -5.59 -5.36
C GLY A 388 7.16 -6.09 -3.97
N THR A 389 7.91 -5.29 -3.20
CA THR A 389 8.26 -5.62 -1.80
C THR A 389 7.03 -5.68 -0.88
N ALA A 390 6.12 -4.71 -1.02
CA ALA A 390 4.84 -4.71 -0.31
C ALA A 390 3.99 -5.92 -0.72
N GLY A 391 3.98 -6.24 -2.01
CA GLY A 391 3.23 -7.35 -2.58
C GLY A 391 3.64 -8.72 -2.03
N ILE A 392 4.94 -8.98 -1.97
CA ILE A 392 5.50 -10.19 -1.33
C ILE A 392 5.09 -10.26 0.15
N THR A 393 5.06 -9.12 0.84
CA THR A 393 4.60 -9.05 2.24
C THR A 393 3.11 -9.39 2.35
N GLU A 394 2.27 -8.81 1.50
CA GLU A 394 0.82 -9.05 1.44
C GLU A 394 0.45 -10.50 1.08
N MET A 395 1.32 -11.21 0.34
CA MET A 395 1.18 -12.65 0.09
C MET A 395 1.35 -13.50 1.36
N LEU A 396 2.25 -13.06 2.25
CA LEU A 396 2.66 -13.78 3.45
C LEU A 396 1.86 -13.38 4.70
N LEU A 397 1.40 -12.12 4.79
CA LEU A 397 0.71 -11.58 5.95
C LEU A 397 -0.25 -10.44 5.55
N GLN A 398 -1.49 -10.52 6.03
CA GLN A 398 -2.47 -9.45 5.90
C GLN A 398 -2.99 -9.04 7.28
N SER A 399 -3.24 -7.74 7.51
CA SER A 399 -3.76 -7.26 8.80
C SER A 399 -4.81 -6.15 8.70
N HIS A 400 -5.34 -5.91 7.51
CA HIS A 400 -6.23 -4.78 7.19
C HIS A 400 -7.71 -5.00 7.57
N MET A 401 -8.12 -6.23 7.91
CA MET A 401 -9.52 -6.60 8.19
C MET A 401 -9.86 -6.67 9.70
N GLY A 402 -9.02 -6.09 10.57
CA GLY A 402 -9.19 -6.18 12.02
C GLY A 402 -8.71 -7.51 12.64
N PHE A 403 -8.01 -8.33 11.86
CA PHE A 403 -7.32 -9.54 12.32
C PHE A 403 -6.05 -9.77 11.51
N ILE A 404 -5.10 -10.53 12.08
CA ILE A 404 -3.87 -10.96 11.41
C ILE A 404 -4.17 -12.25 10.64
N GLN A 405 -4.13 -12.20 9.32
CA GLN A 405 -4.27 -13.36 8.45
C GLN A 405 -2.89 -13.86 8.00
N LEU A 406 -2.59 -15.10 8.36
CA LEU A 406 -1.30 -15.75 8.08
C LEU A 406 -1.35 -16.42 6.70
N LEU A 407 -0.28 -16.28 5.92
CA LEU A 407 -0.11 -16.90 4.59
C LEU A 407 -1.37 -16.80 3.70
N PRO A 408 -2.00 -15.62 3.58
CA PRO A 408 -3.29 -15.45 2.89
C PRO A 408 -3.22 -15.80 1.40
N ALA A 409 -2.05 -15.65 0.77
CA ALA A 409 -1.82 -15.87 -0.65
C ALA A 409 -0.43 -16.47 -0.88
N LEU A 410 -0.06 -17.50 -0.12
CA LEU A 410 1.18 -18.26 -0.35
C LEU A 410 1.08 -19.00 -1.70
N PRO A 411 2.04 -18.80 -2.64
CA PRO A 411 2.02 -19.50 -3.92
C PRO A 411 2.50 -20.94 -3.78
N ASP A 412 2.04 -21.81 -4.69
CA ASP A 412 2.47 -23.21 -4.74
C ASP A 412 3.98 -23.36 -4.97
N ALA A 413 4.61 -22.35 -5.58
CA ALA A 413 6.04 -22.29 -5.83
C ALA A 413 6.88 -22.17 -4.55
N TRP A 414 6.35 -21.57 -3.47
CA TRP A 414 7.06 -21.38 -2.20
C TRP A 414 6.68 -22.49 -1.22
N LYS A 415 7.13 -23.72 -1.52
CA LYS A 415 6.81 -24.93 -0.75
C LYS A 415 7.27 -24.85 0.69
N ASP A 416 8.53 -24.46 0.90
CA ASP A 416 9.14 -24.39 2.22
C ASP A 416 9.72 -23.00 2.44
N GLY A 417 9.60 -22.46 3.64
CA GLY A 417 10.18 -21.15 3.89
C GLY A 417 9.91 -20.59 5.27
N SER A 418 10.45 -19.39 5.47
CA SER A 418 10.18 -18.60 6.67
C SER A 418 10.33 -17.12 6.36
N VAL A 419 9.52 -16.31 7.04
CA VAL A 419 9.70 -14.86 7.12
C VAL A 419 9.75 -14.48 8.59
N ARG A 420 10.64 -13.56 8.96
CA ARG A 420 10.79 -13.08 10.34
C ARG A 420 10.75 -11.58 10.39
N GLY A 421 10.17 -11.05 11.47
CA GLY A 421 10.19 -9.64 11.81
C GLY A 421 9.29 -8.74 10.96
N ILE A 422 8.40 -9.28 10.13
CA ILE A 422 7.37 -8.46 9.45
C ILE A 422 6.32 -7.99 10.45
N CYS A 423 5.64 -6.90 10.15
CA CYS A 423 4.72 -6.26 11.10
C CYS A 423 3.26 -6.39 10.66
N ALA A 424 2.35 -6.41 11.63
CA ALA A 424 0.91 -6.32 11.45
C ALA A 424 0.34 -5.12 12.22
N LYS A 425 -0.76 -4.57 11.72
CA LYS A 425 -1.57 -3.54 12.39
C LYS A 425 -1.95 -4.00 13.81
N GLY A 426 -1.97 -3.08 14.76
CA GLY A 426 -2.02 -3.38 16.19
C GLY A 426 -0.67 -3.39 16.90
N ASN A 427 0.41 -3.02 16.20
CA ASN A 427 1.80 -3.09 16.68
C ASN A 427 2.21 -4.51 17.07
N PHE A 428 2.04 -5.44 16.12
CA PHE A 428 2.52 -6.81 16.23
C PHE A 428 3.70 -7.05 15.30
N GLU A 429 4.73 -7.73 15.79
CA GLU A 429 5.77 -8.32 14.94
C GLU A 429 5.49 -9.83 14.80
N VAL A 430 5.66 -10.35 13.59
CA VAL A 430 5.23 -11.69 13.20
C VAL A 430 6.39 -12.42 12.50
N ASP A 431 6.70 -13.60 13.01
CA ASP A 431 7.51 -14.59 12.28
C ASP A 431 6.60 -15.72 11.83
N LEU A 432 6.82 -16.24 10.62
CA LEU A 432 6.13 -17.39 10.06
C LEU A 432 7.15 -18.42 9.58
N THR A 433 6.86 -19.68 9.83
CA THR A 433 7.53 -20.81 9.20
C THR A 433 6.49 -21.69 8.56
N TRP A 434 6.77 -22.17 7.34
CA TRP A 434 5.90 -23.09 6.63
C TRP A 434 6.70 -24.19 5.96
N LYS A 435 6.05 -25.32 5.77
CA LYS A 435 6.59 -26.51 5.12
C LYS A 435 5.50 -27.18 4.31
N ASP A 436 5.85 -27.68 3.13
CA ASP A 436 4.90 -28.33 2.22
C ASP A 436 3.66 -27.44 1.92
N GLY A 437 3.85 -26.11 1.87
CA GLY A 437 2.81 -25.12 1.67
C GLY A 437 1.90 -24.86 2.88
N LEU A 438 2.22 -25.40 4.06
CA LEU A 438 1.39 -25.30 5.26
C LEU A 438 2.14 -24.61 6.40
N LEU A 439 1.44 -23.75 7.15
CA LEU A 439 1.96 -23.13 8.36
C LEU A 439 2.37 -24.20 9.36
N THR A 440 3.61 -24.10 9.86
CA THR A 440 4.11 -24.96 10.93
C THR A 440 4.19 -24.21 12.26
N GLU A 441 4.60 -22.95 12.22
CA GLU A 441 4.67 -22.07 13.39
C GLU A 441 4.48 -20.61 12.99
N ALA A 442 3.74 -19.87 13.80
CA ALA A 442 3.78 -18.42 13.82
C ALA A 442 4.23 -17.92 15.21
N VAL A 443 5.12 -16.93 15.25
CA VAL A 443 5.55 -16.28 16.49
C VAL A 443 5.07 -14.83 16.46
N ILE A 444 4.20 -14.48 17.40
CA ILE A 444 3.56 -13.16 17.49
C ILE A 444 4.13 -12.42 18.69
N ARG A 445 4.76 -11.27 18.46
CA ARG A 445 5.25 -10.37 19.51
C ARG A 445 4.34 -9.16 19.58
N SER A 446 3.79 -8.90 20.77
CA SER A 446 2.88 -7.77 20.99
C SER A 446 3.66 -6.54 21.45
N GLY A 447 3.70 -5.49 20.63
CA GLY A 447 4.35 -4.22 20.95
C GLY A 447 3.51 -3.29 21.82
N SER A 448 2.17 -3.44 21.80
CA SER A 448 1.23 -2.56 22.51
C SER A 448 0.26 -3.25 23.46
N GLY A 449 0.19 -4.59 23.46
CA GLY A 449 -0.73 -5.33 24.35
C GLY A 449 -2.18 -5.35 23.87
N GLU A 450 -2.44 -5.11 22.60
CA GLU A 450 -3.77 -5.18 21.99
C GLU A 450 -4.33 -6.62 22.00
N ASP A 451 -5.66 -6.75 21.94
CA ASP A 451 -6.28 -8.06 21.68
C ASP A 451 -5.81 -8.57 20.30
N CYS A 452 -5.42 -9.85 20.23
CA CYS A 452 -4.95 -10.45 18.99
C CYS A 452 -6.01 -11.42 18.44
N ILE A 453 -6.33 -11.26 17.16
CA ILE A 453 -7.17 -12.18 16.40
C ILE A 453 -6.33 -12.69 15.23
N ILE A 454 -6.14 -14.00 15.15
CA ILE A 454 -5.37 -14.66 14.10
C ILE A 454 -6.31 -15.49 13.24
N ARG A 455 -6.10 -15.45 11.92
CA ARG A 455 -6.80 -16.26 10.94
C ARG A 455 -5.82 -17.04 10.07
N TYR A 456 -6.08 -18.33 9.88
CA TYR A 456 -5.33 -19.18 8.94
C TYR A 456 -6.22 -20.34 8.49
N ALA A 457 -6.22 -20.67 7.18
CA ALA A 457 -7.01 -21.78 6.62
C ALA A 457 -8.51 -21.82 7.04
N GLY A 458 -9.11 -20.64 7.27
CA GLY A 458 -10.48 -20.51 7.76
C GLY A 458 -10.65 -20.64 9.28
N ALA A 459 -9.67 -21.19 9.99
CA ALA A 459 -9.63 -21.21 11.45
C ALA A 459 -9.34 -19.81 12.02
N THR A 460 -9.86 -19.53 13.21
CA THR A 460 -9.65 -18.25 13.92
C THR A 460 -9.32 -18.50 15.39
N LEU A 461 -8.33 -17.78 15.91
CA LEU A 461 -7.94 -17.80 17.32
C LEU A 461 -7.91 -16.37 17.86
N LYS A 462 -8.65 -16.13 18.95
CA LYS A 462 -8.65 -14.84 19.65
C LYS A 462 -8.09 -15.00 21.06
N PHE A 463 -7.16 -14.13 21.44
CA PHE A 463 -6.55 -14.14 22.76
C PHE A 463 -6.08 -12.73 23.17
N LYS A 464 -5.97 -12.51 24.47
CA LYS A 464 -5.44 -11.25 25.02
C LYS A 464 -3.92 -11.29 24.99
N THR A 465 -3.30 -10.17 24.65
CA THR A 465 -1.84 -10.04 24.71
C THR A 465 -1.38 -9.09 25.80
N MET A 466 -0.08 -9.12 26.09
CA MET A 466 0.57 -8.14 26.95
C MET A 466 1.75 -7.55 26.19
N LYS A 467 1.99 -6.25 26.37
CA LYS A 467 3.13 -5.54 25.79
C LYS A 467 4.45 -6.24 26.10
N GLY A 468 5.27 -6.44 25.08
CA GLY A 468 6.57 -7.11 25.14
C GLY A 468 6.52 -8.63 25.28
N ARG A 469 5.33 -9.26 25.24
CA ARG A 469 5.20 -10.71 25.29
C ARG A 469 5.16 -11.34 23.90
N THR A 470 5.60 -12.59 23.86
CA THR A 470 5.69 -13.43 22.67
C THR A 470 4.74 -14.61 22.82
N TYR A 471 4.02 -14.93 21.75
CA TYR A 471 3.05 -16.02 21.67
C TYR A 471 3.44 -16.90 20.48
N ARG A 472 3.47 -18.21 20.67
CA ARG A 472 3.72 -19.18 19.60
C ARG A 472 2.38 -19.77 19.20
N ILE A 473 2.13 -19.91 17.91
CA ILE A 473 0.87 -20.40 17.37
C ILE A 473 1.18 -21.54 16.42
N GLY A 474 0.55 -22.69 16.66
CA GLY A 474 0.58 -23.85 15.79
C GLY A 474 -0.75 -24.04 15.06
N TYR A 475 -0.72 -24.88 14.03
CA TYR A 475 -1.91 -25.29 13.28
C TYR A 475 -2.04 -26.82 13.26
N ASP A 476 -3.16 -27.32 13.78
CA ASP A 476 -3.53 -28.73 13.72
C ASP A 476 -4.36 -28.96 12.45
N LYS A 477 -3.74 -29.56 11.43
CA LYS A 477 -4.37 -29.82 10.13
C LYS A 477 -5.55 -30.79 10.23
N GLU A 478 -5.50 -31.77 11.13
CA GLU A 478 -6.56 -32.78 11.26
C GLU A 478 -7.82 -32.16 11.87
N LYS A 479 -7.64 -31.22 12.81
CA LYS A 479 -8.75 -30.50 13.45
C LYS A 479 -9.14 -29.20 12.76
N ASN A 480 -8.35 -28.77 11.76
CA ASN A 480 -8.42 -27.43 11.18
C ASN A 480 -8.51 -26.34 12.26
N ALA A 481 -7.57 -26.37 13.21
CA ALA A 481 -7.61 -25.52 14.41
C ALA A 481 -6.25 -24.88 14.70
N LEU A 482 -6.29 -23.60 15.05
CA LEU A 482 -5.14 -22.88 15.60
C LEU A 482 -5.06 -23.10 17.11
N PHE A 483 -3.85 -23.23 17.64
CA PHE A 483 -3.58 -23.36 19.08
C PHE A 483 -2.35 -22.53 19.48
N GLN A 484 -2.32 -22.09 20.74
CA GLN A 484 -1.23 -21.31 21.33
C GLN A 484 -0.34 -22.19 22.21
#